data_AF-A0ABD2NSJ7-F1
#
_entry.id   AF-A0ABD2NSJ7-F1
#
_cell.length_a   1.000
_cell.length_b   1.000
_cell.length_c   1.000
_cell.angle_alpha   90.00
_cell.angle_beta   90.00
_cell.angle_gamma   90.00
#
_symmetry.space_group_name_H-M   'P 1'
#
loop_
_entity.id
_entity.type
_entity.pdbx_description
1 polymer ?
#
loop_
_entity_poly.entity_id
_entity_poly.type
_entity_poly.pdbx_seq_one_letter_code
_entity_poly.pdbx_strand_id
1 'polypeptide(L)'
;MNSMIVYFVISAIVPGYCQGLSDTFVLKEWNLFQWKFGKNYITPFESRRRSNIFKENLLKIEAHNVLFRGGKETYEQGITEFSDQTADEFMQYVNRYTFNPQEYGKYWDMENLSLSAPLSLDWRNYDVVREVKHQGQCGSCWSFSATGALEGQAALRRKLNITLSEQNLIDCARLPYNSYGCKGGNMLGAFKYVKRHGIDSECNYSYQAQQGRCKQKKSVLSIRGYNLIRRGEANLKKAVASIGPISVAIEATSNLQHYRSGVFHDKECKHKRLNHAVLVIGYGNELGQDYWLIKNSWGPKWGESGYFKLVRNKGDNCYVSTYASYPKV
;
A
#
# COMPACT_ATOMS: atom_id res chain seq x y z
N MET A 1 -7.41 36.48 -20.56
CA MET A 1 -8.49 35.53 -20.85
C MET A 1 -8.62 34.61 -19.64
N ASN A 2 -9.52 34.96 -18.72
CA ASN A 2 -9.72 34.27 -17.45
C ASN A 2 -10.69 33.10 -17.65
N SER A 3 -10.24 31.88 -17.35
CA SER A 3 -11.10 30.71 -17.29
C SER A 3 -11.97 30.76 -16.02
N MET A 4 -13.29 30.85 -16.21
CA MET A 4 -14.28 30.67 -15.16
C MET A 4 -14.29 29.22 -14.68
N ILE A 5 -13.95 29.02 -13.41
CA ILE A 5 -14.24 27.80 -12.67
C ILE A 5 -15.70 27.90 -12.21
N VAL A 6 -16.56 27.06 -12.78
CA VAL A 6 -17.97 26.95 -12.34
C VAL A 6 -18.02 26.02 -11.13
N TYR A 7 -18.19 26.60 -9.94
CA TYR A 7 -18.58 25.87 -8.74
C TYR A 7 -20.10 25.68 -8.75
N PHE A 8 -20.59 24.45 -8.92
CA PHE A 8 -21.97 24.14 -8.61
C PHE A 8 -22.11 23.96 -7.09
N VAL A 9 -22.65 24.98 -6.44
CA VAL A 9 -23.16 24.91 -5.07
C VAL A 9 -24.50 24.16 -5.12
N ILE A 10 -24.55 22.94 -4.61
CA ILE A 10 -25.82 22.26 -4.35
C ILE A 10 -26.36 22.81 -3.04
N SER A 11 -27.26 23.79 -3.12
CA SER A 11 -28.08 24.23 -1.98
C SER A 11 -29.51 23.71 -2.13
N ALA A 12 -30.10 23.39 -0.98
CA ALA A 12 -31.50 23.08 -0.70
C ALA A 12 -31.91 21.60 -0.80
N ILE A 13 -32.25 21.09 0.39
CA ILE A 13 -32.81 19.79 0.72
C ILE A 13 -34.22 19.71 0.12
N VAL A 14 -34.41 18.82 -0.85
CA VAL A 14 -35.74 18.33 -1.25
C VAL A 14 -35.88 16.90 -0.70
N PRO A 15 -36.85 16.61 0.17
CA PRO A 15 -37.08 15.26 0.65
C PRO A 15 -37.77 14.45 -0.46
N GLY A 16 -37.13 13.37 -0.94
CA GLY A 16 -37.84 12.32 -1.69
C GLY A 16 -37.39 11.99 -3.11
N TYR A 17 -36.24 12.47 -3.61
CA TYR A 17 -35.64 11.90 -4.82
C TYR A 17 -34.28 11.28 -4.51
N CYS A 18 -34.20 9.96 -4.59
CA CYS A 18 -32.93 9.27 -4.78
C CYS A 18 -32.46 9.59 -6.21
N GLN A 19 -31.86 10.77 -6.41
CA GLN A 19 -31.32 11.12 -7.71
C GLN A 19 -30.09 10.25 -7.96
N GLY A 20 -30.26 9.18 -8.72
CA GLY A 20 -29.13 8.43 -9.26
C GLY A 20 -28.27 9.33 -10.15
N LEU A 21 -27.00 8.97 -10.30
CA LEU A 21 -26.09 9.67 -11.22
C LEU A 21 -26.66 9.61 -12.65
N SER A 22 -26.65 10.75 -13.36
CA SER A 22 -27.13 10.79 -14.74
C SER A 22 -26.27 9.89 -15.64
N ASP A 23 -26.88 9.23 -16.62
CA ASP A 23 -26.14 8.36 -17.54
C ASP A 23 -25.08 9.13 -18.34
N THR A 24 -25.32 10.41 -18.64
CA THR A 24 -24.34 11.30 -19.28
C THR A 24 -23.10 11.54 -18.42
N PHE A 25 -23.28 11.71 -17.11
CA PHE A 25 -22.18 11.86 -16.16
C PHE A 25 -21.39 10.56 -16.03
N VAL A 26 -22.09 9.43 -15.84
CA VAL A 26 -21.44 8.10 -15.73
C VAL A 26 -20.62 7.78 -16.98
N LEU A 27 -21.15 8.05 -18.17
CA LEU A 27 -20.44 7.84 -19.44
C LEU A 27 -19.17 8.69 -19.54
N LYS A 28 -19.23 9.96 -19.10
CA LYS A 28 -18.07 10.85 -19.07
C LYS A 28 -16.99 10.31 -18.12
N GLU A 29 -17.36 9.96 -16.89
CA GLU A 29 -16.44 9.41 -15.89
C GLU A 29 -15.85 8.08 -16.33
N TRP A 30 -16.64 7.22 -16.98
CA TRP A 30 -16.18 5.96 -17.55
C TRP A 30 -15.09 6.18 -18.62
N ASN A 31 -15.30 7.11 -19.54
CA ASN A 31 -14.31 7.42 -20.58
C ASN A 31 -13.01 7.99 -19.98
N LEU A 32 -13.12 8.87 -18.97
CA LEU A 32 -11.97 9.42 -18.25
C LEU A 32 -11.21 8.33 -17.49
N PHE A 33 -11.93 7.41 -16.85
CA PHE A 33 -11.36 6.25 -16.18
C PHE A 33 -10.57 5.37 -17.15
N GLN A 34 -11.17 5.03 -18.31
CA GLN A 34 -10.49 4.21 -19.31
C GLN A 34 -9.21 4.86 -19.80
N TRP A 35 -9.25 6.15 -20.12
CA TRP A 35 -8.07 6.90 -20.55
C TRP A 35 -7.00 6.98 -19.45
N LYS A 36 -7.39 7.38 -18.23
CA LYS A 36 -6.47 7.59 -17.09
C LYS A 36 -5.71 6.31 -16.71
N PHE A 37 -6.37 5.15 -16.77
CA PHE A 37 -5.81 3.86 -16.36
C PHE A 37 -5.47 2.93 -17.53
N GLY A 38 -5.55 3.42 -18.77
CA GLY A 38 -5.20 2.65 -19.98
C GLY A 38 -6.04 1.39 -20.14
N LYS A 39 -7.32 1.44 -19.78
CA LYS A 39 -8.21 0.27 -19.80
C LYS A 39 -8.62 -0.05 -21.24
N ASN A 40 -8.30 -1.27 -21.66
CA ASN A 40 -8.68 -1.80 -22.96
C ASN A 40 -9.39 -3.15 -22.77
N TYR A 41 -10.62 -3.26 -23.23
CA TYR A 41 -11.45 -4.47 -23.10
C TYR A 41 -11.63 -5.11 -24.48
N ILE A 42 -11.25 -6.38 -24.59
CA ILE A 42 -11.20 -7.10 -25.87
C ILE A 42 -12.58 -7.20 -26.52
N THR A 43 -13.62 -7.44 -25.71
CA THR A 43 -14.98 -7.65 -26.22
C THR A 43 -15.93 -6.54 -25.75
N PRO A 44 -16.92 -6.16 -26.58
CA PRO A 44 -17.97 -5.23 -26.16
C PRO A 44 -18.76 -5.73 -24.95
N PHE A 45 -18.91 -7.06 -24.81
CA PHE A 45 -19.55 -7.68 -23.66
C PHE A 45 -18.77 -7.42 -22.36
N GLU A 46 -17.46 -7.63 -22.36
CA GLU A 46 -16.62 -7.35 -21.18
C GLU A 46 -16.59 -5.85 -20.87
N SER A 47 -16.49 -5.00 -21.90
CA SER A 47 -16.55 -3.54 -21.72
C SER A 47 -17.86 -3.10 -21.04
N ARG A 48 -19.01 -3.65 -21.48
CA ARG A 48 -20.31 -3.39 -20.86
C ARG A 48 -20.37 -3.89 -19.42
N ARG A 49 -19.86 -5.09 -19.14
CA ARG A 49 -19.80 -5.65 -17.78
C ARG A 49 -18.97 -4.76 -16.84
N ARG A 50 -17.79 -4.34 -17.30
CA ARG A 50 -16.86 -3.48 -16.55
C ARG A 50 -17.42 -2.08 -16.33
N SER A 51 -18.11 -1.52 -17.33
CA SER A 51 -18.82 -0.24 -17.21
C SER A 51 -19.96 -0.30 -16.19
N ASN A 52 -20.71 -1.41 -16.12
CA ASN A 52 -21.75 -1.60 -15.09
C ASN A 52 -21.14 -1.67 -13.68
N ILE A 53 -20.07 -2.45 -13.49
CA ILE A 53 -19.34 -2.52 -12.21
C ILE A 53 -18.81 -1.14 -11.81
N PHE A 54 -18.26 -0.40 -12.78
CA PHE A 54 -17.80 0.97 -12.57
C PHE A 54 -18.92 1.90 -12.11
N LYS A 55 -20.11 1.84 -12.73
CA LYS A 55 -21.28 2.62 -12.32
C LYS A 55 -21.68 2.29 -10.87
N GLU A 56 -21.72 1.01 -10.51
CA GLU A 56 -22.03 0.58 -9.13
C GLU A 56 -21.00 1.08 -8.12
N ASN A 57 -19.71 0.98 -8.44
CA ASN A 57 -18.65 1.49 -7.58
C ASN A 57 -18.68 3.02 -7.46
N LEU A 58 -18.99 3.73 -8.54
CA LEU A 58 -19.14 5.20 -8.52
C LEU A 58 -20.27 5.64 -7.58
N LEU A 59 -21.40 4.91 -7.58
CA LEU A 59 -22.49 5.16 -6.63
C LEU A 59 -22.07 4.91 -5.17
N LYS A 60 -21.30 3.84 -4.91
CA LYS A 60 -20.76 3.55 -3.57
C LYS A 60 -19.77 4.62 -3.11
N ILE A 61 -18.89 5.08 -4.00
CA ILE A 61 -17.95 6.17 -3.75
C ILE A 61 -18.71 7.44 -3.36
N GLU A 62 -19.75 7.82 -4.11
CA GLU A 62 -20.51 9.03 -3.78
C GLU A 62 -21.30 8.91 -2.48
N ALA A 63 -21.89 7.75 -2.20
CA ALA A 63 -22.56 7.49 -0.92
C ALA A 63 -21.57 7.62 0.27
N HIS A 64 -20.36 7.08 0.14
CA HIS A 64 -19.29 7.26 1.13
C HIS A 64 -18.90 8.74 1.26
N ASN A 65 -18.73 9.44 0.15
CA ASN A 65 -18.29 10.82 0.14
C ASN A 65 -19.34 11.80 0.71
N VAL A 66 -20.64 11.46 0.67
CA VAL A 66 -21.68 12.19 1.42
C VAL A 66 -21.42 12.10 2.93
N LEU A 67 -21.04 10.92 3.45
CA LEU A 67 -20.71 10.74 4.87
C LEU A 67 -19.42 11.48 5.23
N PHE A 68 -18.40 11.45 4.38
CA PHE A 68 -17.16 12.21 4.55
C PHE A 68 -17.42 13.71 4.63
N ARG A 69 -18.17 14.28 3.67
CA ARG A 69 -18.56 15.72 3.68
C ARG A 69 -19.40 16.09 4.90
N GLY A 70 -20.18 15.15 5.44
CA GLY A 70 -20.93 15.30 6.69
C GLY A 70 -20.12 15.06 7.97
N GLY A 71 -18.80 14.83 7.88
CA GLY A 71 -17.93 14.58 9.03
C GLY A 71 -18.13 13.23 9.73
N LYS A 72 -18.85 12.29 9.10
CA LYS A 72 -19.13 10.95 9.64
C LYS A 72 -18.05 9.92 9.27
N GLU A 73 -17.26 10.20 8.25
CA GLU A 73 -16.09 9.42 7.84
C GLU A 73 -14.86 10.34 7.76
N THR A 74 -13.67 9.78 7.97
CA THR A 74 -12.41 10.53 8.05
C THR A 74 -11.55 10.49 6.79
N TYR A 75 -12.05 9.82 5.74
CA TYR A 75 -11.37 9.67 4.47
C TYR A 75 -12.34 9.77 3.31
N GLU A 76 -11.83 10.18 2.16
CA GLU A 76 -12.58 10.27 0.90
C GLU A 76 -12.28 9.03 0.04
N GLN A 77 -13.29 8.57 -0.69
CA GLN A 77 -13.12 7.60 -1.76
C GLN A 77 -13.07 8.28 -3.13
N GLY A 78 -12.47 7.61 -4.11
CA GLY A 78 -12.38 8.11 -5.48
C GLY A 78 -12.16 7.00 -6.48
N ILE A 79 -12.24 7.38 -7.76
CA ILE A 79 -11.99 6.47 -8.87
C ILE A 79 -10.51 6.07 -8.86
N THR A 80 -10.25 4.76 -8.74
CA THR A 80 -8.94 4.13 -8.82
C THR A 80 -8.87 3.19 -10.01
N GLU A 81 -7.71 2.58 -10.28
CA GLU A 81 -7.60 1.56 -11.33
C GLU A 81 -8.49 0.34 -11.08
N PHE A 82 -8.95 0.15 -9.83
CA PHE A 82 -9.79 -0.97 -9.42
C PHE A 82 -11.28 -0.65 -9.53
N SER A 83 -11.67 0.55 -9.98
CA SER A 83 -13.09 0.94 -10.02
C SER A 83 -13.92 0.13 -11.01
N ASP A 84 -13.32 -0.62 -11.93
CA ASP A 84 -14.01 -1.60 -12.79
C ASP A 84 -14.04 -3.02 -12.21
N GLN A 85 -13.61 -3.21 -10.96
CA GLN A 85 -13.59 -4.51 -10.26
C GLN A 85 -14.67 -4.59 -9.19
N THR A 86 -15.29 -5.76 -9.04
CA THR A 86 -16.15 -6.03 -7.88
C THR A 86 -15.32 -6.09 -6.60
N ALA A 87 -15.98 -5.98 -5.44
CA ALA A 87 -15.32 -6.18 -4.15
C ALA A 87 -14.64 -7.56 -4.07
N ASP A 88 -15.25 -8.60 -4.63
CA ASP A 88 -14.67 -9.95 -4.65
C ASP A 88 -13.45 -10.05 -5.57
N GLU A 89 -13.48 -9.42 -6.76
CA GLU A 89 -12.32 -9.35 -7.65
C GLU A 89 -11.15 -8.62 -6.98
N PHE A 90 -11.44 -7.53 -6.26
CA PHE A 90 -10.43 -6.80 -5.49
C PHE A 90 -9.91 -7.60 -4.28
N MET A 91 -10.79 -8.30 -3.57
CA MET A 91 -10.38 -9.18 -2.47
C MET A 91 -9.52 -10.33 -2.98
N GLN A 92 -9.84 -10.92 -4.14
CA GLN A 92 -8.97 -11.89 -4.80
C GLN A 92 -7.62 -11.26 -5.17
N TYR A 93 -7.59 -9.98 -5.52
CA TYR A 93 -6.35 -9.26 -5.80
C TYR A 93 -5.43 -9.13 -4.59
N VAL A 94 -5.93 -8.63 -3.46
CA VAL A 94 -5.12 -8.53 -2.23
C VAL A 94 -4.79 -9.93 -1.67
N ASN A 95 -5.73 -10.88 -1.70
CA ASN A 95 -5.53 -12.23 -1.18
C ASN A 95 -4.62 -13.12 -2.05
N ARG A 96 -4.11 -12.65 -3.20
CA ARG A 96 -3.01 -13.35 -3.91
C ARG A 96 -1.75 -13.47 -3.05
N TYR A 97 -1.61 -12.62 -2.05
CA TYR A 97 -0.61 -12.75 -1.01
C TYR A 97 -1.12 -13.67 0.11
N THR A 98 -0.53 -14.86 0.20
CA THR A 98 -0.69 -15.73 1.36
C THR A 98 0.35 -15.37 2.42
N PHE A 99 -0.10 -14.82 3.55
CA PHE A 99 0.74 -14.61 4.71
C PHE A 99 0.96 -15.93 5.46
N ASN A 100 2.22 -16.34 5.61
CA ASN A 100 2.60 -17.43 6.49
C ASN A 100 3.52 -16.87 7.60
N PRO A 101 2.98 -16.67 8.82
CA PRO A 101 3.67 -15.97 9.90
C PRO A 101 4.85 -16.68 10.53
N GLN A 102 5.23 -17.92 10.13
CA GLN A 102 6.25 -18.70 10.85
C GLN A 102 7.40 -17.81 11.33
N GLU A 103 7.42 -17.56 12.65
CA GLU A 103 8.23 -16.51 13.25
C GLU A 103 9.69 -16.96 13.26
N TYR A 104 10.44 -16.55 12.25
CA TYR A 104 11.87 -16.78 12.18
C TYR A 104 12.62 -15.46 12.23
N GLY A 105 12.83 -14.93 13.43
CA GLY A 105 13.59 -13.69 13.60
C GLY A 105 13.82 -13.35 15.06
N LYS A 106 14.87 -12.55 15.33
CA LYS A 106 15.04 -11.96 16.65
C LYS A 106 14.16 -10.71 16.75
N TYR A 107 13.48 -10.56 17.88
CA TYR A 107 12.82 -9.30 18.19
C TYR A 107 13.85 -8.21 18.41
N TRP A 108 13.53 -7.02 17.96
CA TRP A 108 14.30 -5.82 18.24
C TRP A 108 14.26 -5.53 19.74
N ASP A 109 15.46 -5.37 20.30
CA ASP A 109 15.63 -4.98 21.68
C ASP A 109 15.46 -3.46 21.84
N MET A 110 14.60 -3.08 22.78
CA MET A 110 14.17 -1.71 23.02
C MET A 110 14.75 -1.14 24.33
N GLU A 111 15.52 -1.92 25.09
CA GLU A 111 15.83 -1.65 26.51
C GLU A 111 16.59 -0.34 26.78
N ASN A 112 17.11 0.37 25.76
CA ASN A 112 17.88 1.60 25.96
C ASN A 112 17.47 2.80 25.09
N LEU A 113 16.28 2.79 24.48
CA LEU A 113 15.82 3.93 23.69
C LEU A 113 15.04 4.94 24.56
N SER A 114 15.77 5.89 25.14
CA SER A 114 15.23 7.16 25.65
C SER A 114 14.89 8.14 24.51
N LEU A 115 14.39 7.62 23.38
CA LEU A 115 14.16 8.45 22.21
C LEU A 115 12.84 9.21 22.37
N SER A 116 12.90 10.54 22.46
CA SER A 116 11.73 11.38 22.19
C SER A 116 11.45 11.32 20.68
N ALA A 117 10.61 10.37 20.26
CA ALA A 117 10.14 10.34 18.88
C ALA A 117 9.41 11.66 18.57
N PRO A 118 9.66 12.29 17.40
CA PRO A 118 8.96 13.51 17.03
C PRO A 118 7.43 13.29 17.01
N LEU A 119 6.65 14.37 17.09
CA LEU A 119 5.19 14.26 17.03
C LEU A 119 4.72 13.74 15.66
N SER A 120 5.35 14.22 14.59
CA SER A 120 5.13 13.76 13.22
C SER A 120 6.48 13.49 12.53
N LEU A 121 6.48 12.53 11.61
CA LEU A 121 7.65 12.13 10.84
C LEU A 121 7.20 11.70 9.45
N ASP A 122 7.91 12.18 8.43
CA ASP A 122 7.76 11.73 7.05
C ASP A 122 9.14 11.48 6.46
N TRP A 123 9.49 10.22 6.23
CA TRP A 123 10.78 9.83 5.70
C TRP A 123 11.01 10.29 4.25
N ARG A 124 9.97 10.73 3.51
CA ARG A 124 10.12 11.34 2.18
C ARG A 124 10.91 12.64 2.24
N ASN A 125 10.80 13.39 3.34
CA ASN A 125 11.50 14.66 3.54
C ASN A 125 13.02 14.50 3.75
N TYR A 126 13.52 13.26 3.84
CA TYR A 126 14.92 12.95 4.12
C TYR A 126 15.60 12.16 2.98
N ASP A 127 14.93 12.01 1.83
CA ASP A 127 15.40 11.22 0.68
C ASP A 127 15.79 9.77 1.06
N VAL A 128 14.94 9.11 1.85
CA VAL A 128 15.11 7.69 2.23
C VAL A 128 13.97 6.80 1.76
N VAL A 129 13.06 7.33 0.95
CA VAL A 129 11.94 6.60 0.36
C VAL A 129 12.02 6.75 -1.15
N ARG A 130 12.22 5.64 -1.87
CA ARG A 130 12.19 5.65 -3.34
C ARG A 130 10.78 5.84 -3.88
N GLU A 131 10.66 6.01 -5.19
CA GLU A 131 9.39 6.21 -5.88
C GLU A 131 8.36 5.09 -5.62
N VAL A 132 7.07 5.43 -5.75
CA VAL A 132 6.01 4.42 -5.68
C VAL A 132 6.04 3.58 -6.94
N LYS A 133 6.01 2.26 -6.76
CA LYS A 133 6.00 1.28 -7.85
C LYS A 133 4.62 0.60 -7.95
N HIS A 134 4.44 -0.23 -8.97
CA HIS A 134 3.17 -0.87 -9.29
C HIS A 134 3.34 -2.39 -9.42
N GLN A 135 2.78 -3.17 -8.49
CA GLN A 135 2.92 -4.63 -8.47
C GLN A 135 2.14 -5.32 -9.61
N GLY A 136 1.12 -4.68 -10.17
CA GLY A 136 0.30 -5.25 -11.24
C GLY A 136 -0.43 -6.52 -10.77
N GLN A 137 -0.71 -7.44 -11.68
CA GLN A 137 -1.49 -8.66 -11.39
C GLN A 137 -0.66 -9.80 -10.75
N CYS A 138 0.25 -9.44 -9.85
CA CYS A 138 1.13 -10.36 -9.12
C CYS A 138 0.97 -10.12 -7.61
N GLY A 139 0.81 -11.19 -6.83
CA GLY A 139 0.74 -11.15 -5.35
C GLY A 139 2.12 -10.95 -4.73
N SER A 140 2.82 -9.89 -5.14
CA SER A 140 4.21 -9.57 -4.80
C SER A 140 4.36 -8.40 -3.84
N CYS A 141 3.29 -7.90 -3.22
CA CYS A 141 3.36 -6.79 -2.26
C CYS A 141 4.45 -7.00 -1.17
N TRP A 142 4.71 -8.25 -0.79
CA TRP A 142 5.80 -8.65 0.11
C TRP A 142 7.20 -8.26 -0.37
N SER A 143 7.48 -8.37 -1.67
CA SER A 143 8.78 -7.98 -2.23
C SER A 143 8.90 -6.47 -2.25
N PHE A 144 7.84 -5.73 -2.61
CA PHE A 144 7.82 -4.26 -2.56
C PHE A 144 7.96 -3.70 -1.14
N SER A 145 7.30 -4.32 -0.16
CA SER A 145 7.46 -3.96 1.25
C SER A 145 8.91 -4.20 1.72
N ALA A 146 9.51 -5.33 1.33
CA ALA A 146 10.89 -5.66 1.69
C ALA A 146 11.93 -4.76 1.00
N THR A 147 11.83 -4.55 -0.30
CA THR A 147 12.73 -3.65 -1.04
C THR A 147 12.65 -2.23 -0.51
N GLY A 148 11.45 -1.71 -0.24
CA GLY A 148 11.28 -0.38 0.33
C GLY A 148 11.98 -0.19 1.69
N ALA A 149 11.95 -1.21 2.57
CA ALA A 149 12.68 -1.15 3.84
C ALA A 149 14.21 -1.29 3.64
N LEU A 150 14.65 -2.13 2.70
CA LEU A 150 16.07 -2.27 2.34
C LEU A 150 16.64 -0.98 1.76
N GLU A 151 15.91 -0.33 0.86
CA GLU A 151 16.25 0.96 0.25
C GLU A 151 16.36 2.05 1.32
N GLY A 152 15.38 2.12 2.24
CA GLY A 152 15.41 3.07 3.34
C GLY A 152 16.62 2.87 4.27
N GLN A 153 16.97 1.62 4.60
CA GLN A 153 18.16 1.33 5.38
C GLN A 153 19.46 1.62 4.63
N ALA A 154 19.52 1.34 3.32
CA ALA A 154 20.68 1.66 2.50
C ALA A 154 20.91 3.18 2.41
N ALA A 155 19.85 3.96 2.24
CA ALA A 155 19.91 5.42 2.23
C ALA A 155 20.34 5.96 3.60
N LEU A 156 19.74 5.50 4.70
CA LEU A 156 20.05 5.98 6.06
C LEU A 156 21.46 5.62 6.51
N ARG A 157 21.86 4.36 6.36
CA ARG A 157 23.07 3.79 6.99
C ARG A 157 24.30 3.81 6.09
N ARG A 158 24.11 3.71 4.78
CA ARG A 158 25.22 3.66 3.80
C ARG A 158 25.24 4.87 2.87
N LYS A 159 24.26 5.78 2.95
CA LYS A 159 24.11 6.92 2.02
C LYS A 159 24.03 6.47 0.56
N LEU A 160 23.47 5.28 0.33
CA LEU A 160 23.29 4.71 -1.00
C LEU A 160 21.89 5.04 -1.52
N ASN A 161 21.83 5.85 -2.57
CA ASN A 161 20.60 6.07 -3.31
C ASN A 161 20.46 4.99 -4.39
N ILE A 162 19.78 3.89 -4.05
CA ILE A 162 19.58 2.76 -4.93
C ILE A 162 18.12 2.33 -4.94
N THR A 163 17.64 1.91 -6.11
CA THR A 163 16.33 1.26 -6.28
C THR A 163 16.58 -0.23 -6.49
N LEU A 164 16.00 -1.07 -5.63
CA LEU A 164 16.24 -2.50 -5.57
C LEU A 164 15.20 -3.29 -6.38
N SER A 165 15.59 -4.48 -6.83
CA SER A 165 14.75 -5.33 -7.67
C SER A 165 13.78 -6.18 -6.88
N GLU A 166 12.48 -5.90 -7.01
CA GLU A 166 11.45 -6.83 -6.53
C GLU A 166 11.47 -8.14 -7.30
N GLN A 167 11.77 -8.09 -8.60
CA GLN A 167 11.79 -9.26 -9.47
C GLN A 167 12.85 -10.28 -9.03
N ASN A 168 14.00 -9.81 -8.56
CA ASN A 168 15.03 -10.67 -8.00
C ASN A 168 14.47 -11.47 -6.82
N LEU A 169 13.71 -10.84 -5.92
CA LEU A 169 13.09 -11.55 -4.79
C LEU A 169 12.03 -12.55 -5.28
N ILE A 170 11.15 -12.14 -6.20
CA ILE A 170 10.10 -12.99 -6.76
C ILE A 170 10.66 -14.26 -7.41
N ASP A 171 11.75 -14.11 -8.14
CA ASP A 171 12.35 -15.21 -8.88
C ASP A 171 13.25 -16.09 -8.02
N CYS A 172 13.99 -15.49 -7.06
CA CYS A 172 15.08 -16.16 -6.35
C CYS A 172 14.81 -16.45 -4.86
N ALA A 173 14.01 -15.65 -4.15
CA ALA A 173 13.74 -15.84 -2.72
C ALA A 173 12.66 -16.91 -2.46
N ARG A 174 12.71 -18.01 -3.20
CA ARG A 174 11.75 -19.13 -3.12
C ARG A 174 11.99 -19.98 -1.86
N LEU A 175 11.77 -21.30 -1.90
CA LEU A 175 12.23 -22.18 -0.82
C LEU A 175 13.77 -22.18 -0.76
N PRO A 176 14.40 -22.12 0.44
CA PRO A 176 13.84 -22.26 1.80
C PRO A 176 13.51 -20.93 2.50
N TYR A 177 13.21 -19.87 1.75
CA TYR A 177 12.88 -18.52 2.25
C TYR A 177 11.38 -18.26 2.39
N ASN A 178 10.54 -19.28 2.21
CA ASN A 178 9.09 -19.21 2.40
C ASN A 178 8.40 -18.12 1.55
N SER A 179 8.87 -17.91 0.31
CA SER A 179 8.15 -17.09 -0.66
C SER A 179 7.81 -17.88 -1.93
N TYR A 180 6.68 -17.53 -2.54
CA TYR A 180 6.06 -18.23 -3.66
C TYR A 180 5.85 -17.29 -4.84
N GLY A 181 6.75 -16.32 -5.00
CA GLY A 181 6.73 -15.32 -6.06
C GLY A 181 5.43 -14.52 -6.09
N CYS A 182 4.67 -14.66 -7.17
CA CYS A 182 3.39 -13.98 -7.36
C CYS A 182 2.22 -14.59 -6.56
N LYS A 183 2.44 -15.69 -5.84
CA LYS A 183 1.43 -16.34 -4.97
C LYS A 183 1.62 -15.98 -3.48
N GLY A 184 2.32 -14.88 -3.22
CA GLY A 184 2.64 -14.42 -1.87
C GLY A 184 4.04 -14.80 -1.40
N GLY A 185 4.38 -14.34 -0.21
CA GLY A 185 5.68 -14.53 0.39
C GLY A 185 5.80 -13.85 1.74
N ASN A 186 7.01 -13.61 2.20
CA ASN A 186 7.23 -13.03 3.52
C ASN A 186 8.40 -12.05 3.48
N MET A 187 8.24 -10.85 4.07
CA MET A 187 9.28 -9.83 4.15
C MET A 187 10.52 -10.32 4.92
N LEU A 188 10.36 -11.09 6.01
CA LEU A 188 11.49 -11.75 6.69
C LEU A 188 12.18 -12.78 5.79
N GLY A 189 11.39 -13.51 4.99
CA GLY A 189 11.89 -14.44 3.97
C GLY A 189 12.79 -13.73 2.96
N ALA A 190 12.31 -12.59 2.45
CA ALA A 190 13.10 -11.70 1.59
C ALA A 190 14.39 -11.24 2.28
N PHE A 191 14.33 -10.73 3.51
CA PHE A 191 15.53 -10.29 4.23
C PHE A 191 16.51 -11.44 4.47
N LYS A 192 16.02 -12.65 4.79
CA LYS A 192 16.84 -13.85 4.94
C LYS A 192 17.54 -14.23 3.64
N TYR A 193 16.87 -14.08 2.50
CA TYR A 193 17.47 -14.25 1.18
C TYR A 193 18.58 -13.21 0.94
N VAL A 194 18.27 -11.92 1.12
CA VAL A 194 19.24 -10.83 0.90
C VAL A 194 20.44 -10.92 1.83
N LYS A 195 20.27 -11.42 3.05
CA LYS A 195 21.40 -11.67 3.96
C LYS A 195 22.38 -12.70 3.38
N ARG A 196 21.88 -13.74 2.69
CA ARG A 196 22.70 -14.86 2.18
C ARG A 196 23.25 -14.62 0.78
N HIS A 197 22.46 -13.99 -0.08
CA HIS A 197 22.76 -13.86 -1.51
C HIS A 197 22.92 -12.42 -1.96
N GLY A 198 22.49 -11.46 -1.13
CA GLY A 198 22.31 -10.07 -1.54
C GLY A 198 21.12 -9.90 -2.48
N ILE A 199 21.01 -8.71 -3.06
CA ILE A 199 19.93 -8.32 -3.97
C ILE A 199 20.49 -7.43 -5.08
N ASP A 200 19.93 -7.55 -6.29
CA ASP A 200 20.26 -6.72 -7.44
C ASP A 200 19.43 -5.42 -7.49
N SER A 201 19.84 -4.49 -8.35
CA SER A 201 19.10 -3.26 -8.60
C SER A 201 17.94 -3.47 -9.57
N GLU A 202 16.94 -2.59 -9.50
CA GLU A 202 15.80 -2.58 -10.45
C GLU A 202 16.27 -2.37 -11.90
N CYS A 203 17.35 -1.61 -12.10
CA CYS A 203 17.92 -1.37 -13.41
C CYS A 203 18.51 -2.64 -14.04
N ASN A 204 19.17 -3.49 -13.25
CA ASN A 204 19.79 -4.73 -13.74
C ASN A 204 18.80 -5.90 -13.81
N TYR A 205 17.75 -5.87 -12.99
CA TYR A 205 16.78 -6.96 -12.88
C TYR A 205 15.36 -6.37 -12.77
N SER A 206 14.84 -5.87 -13.89
CA SER A 206 13.60 -5.11 -13.91
C SER A 206 12.35 -5.94 -13.63
N TYR A 207 11.37 -5.31 -12.99
CA TYR A 207 10.08 -5.86 -12.64
C TYR A 207 9.26 -6.32 -13.85
N GLN A 208 8.71 -7.53 -13.78
CA GLN A 208 7.93 -8.16 -14.85
C GLN A 208 6.51 -8.53 -14.42
N ALA A 209 6.14 -8.33 -13.16
CA ALA A 209 4.83 -8.72 -12.61
C ALA A 209 4.45 -10.19 -12.86
N GLN A 210 5.44 -11.07 -12.98
CA GLN A 210 5.25 -12.51 -13.19
C GLN A 210 6.42 -13.26 -12.60
N GLN A 211 6.22 -14.53 -12.22
CA GLN A 211 7.31 -15.33 -11.69
C GLN A 211 8.14 -15.94 -12.83
N GLY A 212 9.42 -15.60 -12.87
CA GLY A 212 10.42 -16.13 -13.79
C GLY A 212 11.45 -17.01 -13.10
N ARG A 213 12.43 -17.51 -13.87
CA ARG A 213 13.59 -18.23 -13.33
C ARG A 213 14.53 -17.23 -12.64
N CYS A 214 15.18 -17.65 -11.55
CA CYS A 214 16.19 -16.83 -10.90
C CYS A 214 17.38 -16.57 -11.83
N LYS A 215 17.68 -15.29 -12.11
CA LYS A 215 18.77 -14.85 -12.99
C LYS A 215 19.81 -13.98 -12.29
N GLN A 216 19.77 -13.88 -10.96
CA GLN A 216 20.68 -13.01 -10.24
C GLN A 216 22.14 -13.47 -10.44
N LYS A 217 22.97 -12.54 -10.92
CA LYS A 217 24.42 -12.76 -11.10
C LYS A 217 25.26 -11.84 -10.22
N LYS A 218 24.74 -10.66 -9.91
CA LYS A 218 25.40 -9.63 -9.10
C LYS A 218 24.51 -9.26 -7.92
N SER A 219 25.13 -8.66 -6.93
CA SER A 219 24.45 -8.06 -5.78
C SER A 219 24.94 -6.64 -5.63
N VAL A 220 24.02 -5.70 -5.49
CA VAL A 220 24.29 -4.29 -5.23
C VAL A 220 24.11 -3.96 -3.75
N LEU A 221 23.40 -4.80 -3.00
CA LEU A 221 23.17 -4.64 -1.57
C LEU A 221 23.13 -6.00 -0.86
N SER A 222 23.76 -6.05 0.32
CA SER A 222 23.64 -7.16 1.27
C SER A 222 23.37 -6.61 2.66
N ILE A 223 22.77 -7.43 3.53
CA ILE A 223 22.41 -7.05 4.90
C ILE A 223 23.09 -7.94 5.92
N ARG A 224 23.36 -7.40 7.10
CA ARG A 224 23.97 -8.12 8.24
C ARG A 224 22.93 -8.94 9.01
N GLY A 225 21.67 -8.50 8.98
CA GLY A 225 20.58 -9.18 9.66
C GLY A 225 19.23 -8.53 9.40
N TYR A 226 18.25 -8.89 10.20
CA TYR A 226 16.91 -8.34 10.20
C TYR A 226 16.29 -8.63 11.57
N ASN A 227 15.33 -7.81 11.98
CA ASN A 227 14.65 -7.97 13.26
C ASN A 227 13.14 -7.82 13.07
N LEU A 228 12.38 -8.48 13.94
CA LEU A 228 10.95 -8.25 14.16
C LEU A 228 10.76 -7.08 15.13
N ILE A 229 9.66 -6.35 15.00
CA ILE A 229 9.22 -5.38 16.00
C ILE A 229 8.10 -6.04 16.81
N ARG A 230 8.24 -6.01 18.14
CA ARG A 230 7.18 -6.52 19.03
C ARG A 230 5.89 -5.77 18.75
N ARG A 231 4.77 -6.50 18.67
CA ARG A 231 3.45 -5.94 18.42
C ARG A 231 3.16 -4.76 19.35
N GLY A 232 2.49 -3.74 18.80
CA GLY A 232 2.08 -2.54 19.52
C GLY A 232 2.45 -1.27 18.75
N GLU A 233 1.47 -0.37 18.61
CA GLU A 233 1.63 0.88 17.87
C GLU A 233 2.74 1.78 18.45
N ALA A 234 2.94 1.76 19.78
CA ALA A 234 4.04 2.48 20.42
C ALA A 234 5.42 1.93 20.01
N ASN A 235 5.56 0.60 19.90
CA ASN A 235 6.79 -0.05 19.45
C ASN A 235 7.06 0.25 17.98
N LEU A 236 6.01 0.16 17.14
CA LEU A 236 6.11 0.53 15.73
C LEU A 236 6.50 2.01 15.55
N LYS A 237 5.94 2.92 16.36
CA LYS A 237 6.26 4.36 16.28
C LYS A 237 7.72 4.60 16.61
N LYS A 238 8.22 4.00 17.70
CA LYS A 238 9.62 4.06 18.11
C LYS A 238 10.54 3.48 17.04
N ALA A 239 10.16 2.36 16.42
CA ALA A 239 10.93 1.76 15.33
C ALA A 239 11.00 2.70 14.12
N VAL A 240 9.86 3.21 13.65
CA VAL A 240 9.81 4.14 12.51
C VAL A 240 10.67 5.38 12.77
N ALA A 241 10.66 5.90 14.01
CA ALA A 241 11.45 7.07 14.40
C ALA A 241 12.97 6.81 14.47
N SER A 242 13.39 5.66 15.00
CA SER A 242 14.80 5.37 15.31
C SER A 242 15.54 4.59 14.22
N ILE A 243 14.80 3.78 13.46
CA ILE A 243 15.37 2.85 12.48
C ILE A 243 15.22 3.38 11.07
N GLY A 244 14.03 3.88 10.69
CA GLY A 244 13.69 4.23 9.31
C GLY A 244 12.34 3.66 8.88
N PRO A 245 12.07 3.58 7.56
CA PRO A 245 10.91 2.88 7.02
C PRO A 245 10.82 1.41 7.47
N ILE A 246 9.63 0.96 7.84
CA ILE A 246 9.37 -0.37 8.41
C ILE A 246 8.39 -1.16 7.53
N SER A 247 8.76 -2.39 7.16
CA SER A 247 7.87 -3.32 6.47
C SER A 247 6.79 -3.83 7.42
N VAL A 248 5.53 -3.73 7.03
CA VAL A 248 4.40 -4.25 7.81
C VAL A 248 3.47 -5.07 6.93
N ALA A 249 2.72 -6.00 7.53
CA ALA A 249 1.54 -6.58 6.90
C ALA A 249 0.28 -6.06 7.59
N ILE A 250 -0.74 -5.77 6.78
CA ILE A 250 -2.06 -5.31 7.20
C ILE A 250 -3.14 -6.26 6.71
N GLU A 251 -4.31 -6.18 7.33
CA GLU A 251 -5.55 -6.66 6.74
C GLU A 251 -6.12 -5.57 5.82
N ALA A 252 -6.01 -5.76 4.51
CA ALA A 252 -6.68 -4.96 3.51
C ALA A 252 -8.07 -5.56 3.22
N THR A 253 -9.12 -4.74 3.37
CA THR A 253 -10.49 -5.09 2.97
C THR A 253 -10.86 -4.39 1.67
N SER A 254 -12.06 -4.66 1.15
CA SER A 254 -12.62 -3.96 -0.01
C SER A 254 -12.79 -2.45 0.20
N ASN A 255 -12.84 -1.96 1.45
CA ASN A 255 -12.92 -0.52 1.74
C ASN A 255 -11.66 0.24 1.29
N LEU A 256 -10.51 -0.46 1.17
CA LEU A 256 -9.26 0.13 0.70
C LEU A 256 -9.22 0.29 -0.84
N GLN A 257 -10.09 -0.40 -1.58
CA GLN A 257 -10.13 -0.40 -3.06
C GLN A 257 -10.17 1.01 -3.67
N HIS A 258 -10.97 1.88 -3.05
CA HIS A 258 -11.28 3.21 -3.56
C HIS A 258 -10.71 4.33 -2.69
N TYR A 259 -9.81 4.04 -1.76
CA TYR A 259 -9.18 5.10 -0.95
C TYR A 259 -8.55 6.17 -1.85
N ARG A 260 -8.84 7.44 -1.55
CA ARG A 260 -8.31 8.60 -2.28
C ARG A 260 -7.45 9.50 -1.39
N SER A 261 -7.96 9.89 -0.22
CA SER A 261 -7.32 10.89 0.66
C SER A 261 -7.90 10.84 2.08
N GLY A 262 -7.25 11.53 3.02
CA GLY A 262 -7.67 11.58 4.42
C GLY A 262 -7.20 10.39 5.24
N VAL A 263 -7.63 10.28 6.49
CA VAL A 263 -7.19 9.23 7.41
C VAL A 263 -8.13 8.03 7.33
N PHE A 264 -7.67 6.96 6.66
CA PHE A 264 -8.39 5.71 6.49
C PHE A 264 -8.57 5.01 7.84
N HIS A 265 -9.82 4.72 8.18
CA HIS A 265 -10.21 3.94 9.35
C HIS A 265 -11.21 2.89 8.90
N ASP A 266 -10.81 1.63 8.96
CA ASP A 266 -11.65 0.55 8.49
C ASP A 266 -12.24 -0.23 9.65
N LYS A 267 -13.56 -0.14 9.77
CA LYS A 267 -14.29 -0.89 10.79
C LYS A 267 -14.28 -2.38 10.47
N GLU A 268 -14.15 -2.79 9.21
CA GLU A 268 -14.21 -4.19 8.74
C GLU A 268 -12.91 -4.98 8.90
N CYS A 269 -11.83 -4.33 9.35
CA CYS A 269 -10.59 -4.99 9.76
C CYS A 269 -10.75 -5.79 11.07
N LYS A 270 -11.52 -6.89 11.05
CA LYS A 270 -11.92 -7.67 12.23
C LYS A 270 -11.37 -9.10 12.24
N HIS A 271 -10.84 -9.62 11.12
CA HIS A 271 -10.59 -11.06 10.98
C HIS A 271 -9.16 -11.50 11.28
N LYS A 272 -8.23 -10.56 11.50
CA LYS A 272 -6.79 -10.83 11.70
C LYS A 272 -6.19 -11.56 10.49
N ARG A 273 -6.72 -11.28 9.30
CA ARG A 273 -6.27 -11.90 8.04
C ARG A 273 -5.32 -10.95 7.33
N LEU A 274 -4.05 -10.98 7.74
CA LEU A 274 -3.01 -10.20 7.07
C LEU A 274 -2.87 -10.70 5.63
N ASN A 275 -3.25 -9.85 4.68
CA ASN A 275 -3.33 -10.18 3.27
C ASN A 275 -2.66 -9.12 2.37
N HIS A 276 -2.04 -8.09 2.95
CA HIS A 276 -1.31 -7.10 2.17
C HIS A 276 -0.08 -6.59 2.90
N ALA A 277 1.07 -6.59 2.22
CA ALA A 277 2.32 -6.09 2.77
C ALA A 277 2.64 -4.70 2.22
N VAL A 278 2.92 -3.77 3.12
CA VAL A 278 3.13 -2.35 2.82
C VAL A 278 4.31 -1.81 3.63
N LEU A 279 4.67 -0.55 3.43
CA LEU A 279 5.81 0.07 4.12
C LEU A 279 5.34 1.31 4.90
N VAL A 280 5.48 1.26 6.23
CA VAL A 280 5.26 2.44 7.08
C VAL A 280 6.48 3.34 6.95
N ILE A 281 6.27 4.55 6.43
CA ILE A 281 7.32 5.55 6.16
C ILE A 281 7.21 6.78 7.07
N GLY A 282 6.28 6.77 8.01
CA GLY A 282 6.04 7.93 8.84
C GLY A 282 4.76 7.83 9.63
N TYR A 283 4.43 8.92 10.30
CA TYR A 283 3.22 9.09 11.09
C TYR A 283 2.99 10.57 11.34
N GLY A 284 1.76 10.93 11.71
CA GLY A 284 1.44 12.30 12.09
C GLY A 284 0.07 12.39 12.74
N ASN A 285 -0.50 13.59 12.70
CA ASN A 285 -1.87 13.90 13.10
C ASN A 285 -2.49 14.79 12.02
N GLU A 286 -3.71 14.48 11.61
CA GLU A 286 -4.49 15.29 10.66
C GLU A 286 -5.88 15.49 11.25
N LEU A 287 -6.26 16.75 11.46
CA LEU A 287 -7.57 17.13 12.00
C LEU A 287 -7.91 16.40 13.31
N GLY A 288 -6.91 16.25 14.20
CA GLY A 288 -7.07 15.57 15.49
C GLY A 288 -6.98 14.04 15.40
N GLN A 289 -6.88 13.45 14.21
CA GLN A 289 -6.74 12.02 14.03
C GLN A 289 -5.28 11.63 13.77
N ASP A 290 -4.72 10.85 14.70
CA ASP A 290 -3.41 10.23 14.54
C ASP A 290 -3.41 9.25 13.37
N TYR A 291 -2.33 9.25 12.57
CA TYR A 291 -2.17 8.34 11.44
C TYR A 291 -0.75 7.75 11.31
N TRP A 292 -0.66 6.62 10.62
CA TRP A 292 0.51 6.05 9.97
C TRP A 292 0.55 6.52 8.52
N LEU A 293 1.70 7.00 8.05
CA LEU A 293 1.92 7.27 6.63
C LEU A 293 2.49 6.02 5.97
N ILE A 294 1.76 5.46 5.01
CA ILE A 294 2.06 4.16 4.44
C ILE A 294 2.26 4.27 2.94
N LYS A 295 3.37 3.73 2.45
CA LYS A 295 3.66 3.55 1.02
C LYS A 295 3.02 2.25 0.54
N ASN A 296 2.18 2.34 -0.49
CA ASN A 296 1.56 1.19 -1.14
C ASN A 296 2.33 0.78 -2.42
N SER A 297 1.90 -0.31 -3.05
CA SER A 297 2.50 -0.89 -4.27
C SER A 297 1.53 -0.97 -5.45
N TRP A 298 0.51 -0.11 -5.48
CA TRP A 298 -0.51 -0.04 -6.55
C TRP A 298 -0.32 1.19 -7.45
N GLY A 299 0.93 1.62 -7.59
CA GLY A 299 1.30 2.76 -8.41
C GLY A 299 0.91 4.13 -7.86
N PRO A 300 1.45 5.20 -8.46
CA PRO A 300 1.26 6.56 -7.98
C PRO A 300 -0.14 7.14 -8.28
N LYS A 301 -0.95 6.46 -9.11
CA LYS A 301 -2.31 6.92 -9.46
C LYS A 301 -3.37 6.49 -8.43
N TRP A 302 -3.01 5.62 -7.48
CA TRP A 302 -3.88 5.16 -6.40
C TRP A 302 -3.63 5.97 -5.12
N GLY A 303 -4.67 6.27 -4.33
CA GLY A 303 -4.54 7.01 -3.06
C GLY A 303 -3.88 8.40 -3.19
N GLU A 304 -3.14 8.79 -2.16
CA GLU A 304 -2.40 10.05 -2.10
C GLU A 304 -1.03 9.88 -2.79
N SER A 305 -1.03 9.87 -4.13
CA SER A 305 0.18 9.64 -4.94
C SER A 305 0.86 8.30 -4.66
N GLY A 306 0.08 7.25 -4.41
CA GLY A 306 0.54 5.90 -4.07
C GLY A 306 0.73 5.64 -2.58
N TYR A 307 0.41 6.62 -1.74
CA TYR A 307 0.42 6.52 -0.29
C TYR A 307 -1.00 6.52 0.26
N PHE A 308 -1.13 6.12 1.51
CA PHE A 308 -2.34 6.33 2.28
C PHE A 308 -2.01 6.56 3.74
N LYS A 309 -2.93 7.22 4.43
CA LYS A 309 -2.88 7.41 5.88
C LYS A 309 -3.80 6.38 6.53
N LEU A 310 -3.24 5.50 7.35
CA LEU A 310 -4.03 4.57 8.17
C LEU A 310 -4.15 5.12 9.58
N VAL A 311 -5.32 5.05 10.19
CA VAL A 311 -5.53 5.53 11.54
C VAL A 311 -4.57 4.86 12.54
N ARG A 312 -3.98 5.66 13.42
CA ARG A 312 -3.04 5.24 14.46
C ARG A 312 -3.62 5.52 15.85
N ASN A 313 -3.19 4.75 16.84
CA ASN A 313 -3.64 4.83 18.23
C ASN A 313 -5.16 4.60 18.38
N LYS A 314 -5.70 3.70 17.55
CA LYS A 314 -7.14 3.38 17.49
C LYS A 314 -7.35 1.87 17.42
N GLY A 315 -6.75 1.17 18.38
CA GLY A 315 -6.89 -0.27 18.53
C GLY A 315 -6.12 -1.09 17.49
N ASP A 316 -4.95 -0.63 17.03
CA ASP A 316 -4.14 -1.36 16.04
C ASP A 316 -4.95 -1.66 14.76
N ASN A 317 -5.62 -0.63 14.22
CA ASN A 317 -6.55 -0.79 13.09
C ASN A 317 -5.87 -1.50 11.91
N CYS A 318 -6.58 -2.46 11.31
CA CYS A 318 -6.04 -3.35 10.27
C CYS A 318 -4.76 -4.09 10.65
N TYR A 319 -4.54 -4.27 11.96
CA TYR A 319 -3.48 -5.08 12.55
C TYR A 319 -2.07 -4.62 12.12
N VAL A 320 -1.90 -3.34 11.83
CA VAL A 320 -0.66 -2.77 11.26
C VAL A 320 0.60 -3.02 12.06
N SER A 321 0.50 -3.12 13.40
CA SER A 321 1.65 -3.43 14.25
C SER A 321 1.82 -4.93 14.53
N THR A 322 0.92 -5.79 14.02
CA THR A 322 0.93 -7.24 14.32
C THR A 322 2.13 -7.93 13.68
N TYR A 323 2.49 -7.56 12.45
CA TYR A 323 3.66 -8.12 11.78
C TYR A 323 4.51 -7.02 11.16
N ALA A 324 5.47 -6.53 11.93
CA ALA A 324 6.37 -5.46 11.55
C ALA A 324 7.83 -5.93 11.62
N SER A 325 8.63 -5.56 10.62
CA SER A 325 10.03 -6.00 10.53
C SER A 325 10.88 -5.01 9.73
N TYR A 326 12.20 -5.09 9.93
CA TYR A 326 13.15 -4.28 9.18
C TYR A 326 14.48 -5.02 8.95
N PRO A 327 15.18 -4.73 7.84
CA PRO A 327 16.52 -5.24 7.60
C PRO A 327 17.58 -4.42 8.34
N LYS A 328 18.75 -5.01 8.59
CA LYS A 328 19.92 -4.34 9.16
C LYS A 328 21.04 -4.36 8.13
N VAL A 329 21.16 -3.24 7.42
CA VAL A 329 22.21 -2.99 6.42
C VAL A 329 23.55 -2.77 7.11
#